data_AF-A0A813IX81-F1
#
_entry.id   AF-A0A813IX81-F1
#
_cell.length_a   1.000
_cell.length_b   1.000
_cell.length_c   1.000
_cell.angle_alpha   90.00
_cell.angle_beta   90.00
_cell.angle_gamma   90.00
#
_symmetry.space_group_name_H-M   'P 1'
#
loop_
_entity.id
_entity.type
_entity.pdbx_description
1 polymer ?
#
loop_
_entity_poly.entity_id
_entity_poly.type
_entity_poly.pdbx_seq_one_letter_code
_entity_poly.pdbx_strand_id
1 'polypeptide(L)'
;VGIHFDKHRTKSQTCNLFVYAGAGLGQELSCWNRQDISHIVSNLIQGTDHSGFVILDSESDKGEPELQGSPESLMFLNIDSYAGGNAHFWQLDTESGVEPPHESKWIDVKQDPGDGRLEVVTLPNISDIPLDKLSHNAKRVFSGGPYFIEYWQKEDSNDSDVHAYCEVDGEFYHMVNPDSTLLKLQKKLQVLQHVGEDDPDSSDDEDNVNYTC
;
A
#
# COMPACT_ATOMS: atom_id res chain seq x y z
N VAL A 1 0.62 -14.59 -6.09
CA VAL A 1 -0.85 -14.57 -5.81
C VAL A 1 -1.71 -14.09 -6.99
N GLY A 2 -1.49 -12.88 -7.55
CA GLY A 2 -2.39 -12.27 -8.55
C GLY A 2 -2.74 -13.10 -9.80
N ILE A 3 -1.77 -13.62 -10.56
CA ILE A 3 -2.04 -14.38 -11.81
C ILE A 3 -2.85 -15.67 -11.57
N HIS A 4 -2.60 -16.36 -10.47
CA HIS A 4 -3.31 -17.62 -10.16
C HIS A 4 -4.71 -17.34 -9.62
N PHE A 5 -4.87 -16.23 -8.89
CA PHE A 5 -6.16 -15.75 -8.41
C PHE A 5 -7.07 -15.27 -9.54
N ASP A 6 -6.57 -14.43 -10.45
CA ASP A 6 -7.37 -13.84 -11.53
C ASP A 6 -7.95 -14.92 -12.47
N LYS A 7 -7.19 -15.97 -12.74
CA LYS A 7 -7.66 -17.15 -13.52
C LYS A 7 -8.78 -17.94 -12.85
N HIS A 8 -8.95 -17.84 -11.54
CA HIS A 8 -9.93 -18.62 -10.76
C HIS A 8 -10.98 -17.74 -10.08
N ARG A 9 -11.05 -16.45 -10.42
CA ARG A 9 -12.05 -15.53 -9.88
C ARG A 9 -13.46 -16.07 -10.15
N THR A 10 -14.24 -16.16 -9.08
CA THR A 10 -15.63 -16.63 -9.10
C THR A 10 -16.60 -15.46 -8.90
N LYS A 11 -17.90 -15.72 -9.09
CA LYS A 11 -18.97 -14.72 -8.95
C LYS A 11 -19.42 -14.47 -7.50
N SER A 12 -18.90 -15.22 -6.53
CA SER A 12 -19.26 -15.11 -5.10
C SER A 12 -18.12 -14.53 -4.28
N GLN A 13 -18.41 -13.54 -3.41
CA GLN A 13 -17.42 -12.92 -2.52
C GLN A 13 -16.74 -13.95 -1.61
N THR A 14 -17.50 -14.88 -1.02
CA THR A 14 -16.96 -15.94 -0.16
C THR A 14 -16.04 -16.88 -0.91
N CYS A 15 -16.34 -17.15 -2.19
CA CYS A 15 -15.56 -18.08 -3.00
C CYS A 15 -14.28 -17.41 -3.52
N ASN A 16 -14.29 -16.11 -3.80
CA ASN A 16 -13.06 -15.34 -4.04
C ASN A 16 -12.15 -15.34 -2.81
N LEU A 17 -12.70 -15.20 -1.60
CA LEU A 17 -11.91 -15.29 -0.37
C LEU A 17 -11.20 -16.67 -0.23
N PHE A 18 -11.87 -17.77 -0.59
CA PHE A 18 -11.26 -19.10 -0.59
C PHE A 18 -10.24 -19.32 -1.72
N VAL A 19 -10.41 -18.69 -2.88
CA VAL A 19 -9.39 -18.70 -3.95
C VAL A 19 -8.15 -17.90 -3.51
N TYR A 20 -8.33 -16.78 -2.81
CA TYR A 20 -7.23 -16.05 -2.15
C TYR A 20 -6.52 -16.91 -1.11
N ALA A 21 -7.27 -17.54 -0.20
CA ALA A 21 -6.72 -18.41 0.83
C ALA A 21 -6.00 -19.63 0.22
N GLY A 22 -6.56 -20.25 -0.82
CA GLY A 22 -5.96 -21.40 -1.50
C GLY A 22 -4.69 -21.04 -2.29
N ALA A 23 -4.68 -19.89 -2.97
CA ALA A 23 -3.49 -19.39 -3.65
C ALA A 23 -2.39 -18.97 -2.64
N GLY A 24 -2.79 -18.38 -1.51
CA GLY A 24 -1.89 -18.05 -0.40
C GLY A 24 -1.27 -19.30 0.24
N LEU A 25 -2.09 -20.31 0.60
CA LEU A 25 -1.62 -21.57 1.17
C LEU A 25 -0.74 -22.38 0.20
N GLY A 26 -1.05 -22.37 -1.09
CA GLY A 26 -0.21 -23.00 -2.11
C GLY A 26 1.18 -22.34 -2.23
N GLN A 27 1.24 -21.03 -1.98
CA GLN A 27 2.47 -20.26 -2.00
C GLN A 27 3.25 -20.39 -0.67
N GLU A 28 2.57 -20.53 0.47
CA GLU A 28 3.18 -20.84 1.78
C GLU A 28 3.75 -22.26 1.86
N LEU A 29 3.09 -23.24 1.24
CA LEU A 29 3.52 -24.65 1.24
C LEU A 29 4.63 -24.93 0.22
N SER A 30 4.81 -24.03 -0.76
CA SER A 30 5.94 -24.08 -1.67
C SER A 30 7.11 -23.34 -1.01
N CYS A 31 8.15 -24.07 -0.59
CA CYS A 31 9.37 -23.50 0.00
C CYS A 31 10.21 -22.65 -0.98
N TRP A 32 9.59 -22.07 -1.99
CA TRP A 32 10.22 -21.28 -3.03
C TRP A 32 10.28 -19.81 -2.61
N ASN A 33 11.51 -19.37 -2.33
CA ASN A 33 12.01 -18.00 -2.27
C ASN A 33 10.93 -16.93 -2.02
N ARG A 34 10.71 -16.61 -0.75
CA ARG A 34 10.01 -15.39 -0.34
C ARG A 34 10.77 -14.20 -0.92
N GLN A 35 10.08 -13.39 -1.71
CA GLN A 35 10.64 -12.15 -2.23
C GLN A 35 10.39 -11.06 -1.21
N ASP A 36 11.48 -10.51 -0.67
CA ASP A 36 11.47 -9.34 0.20
C ASP A 36 11.43 -8.08 -0.66
N ILE A 37 10.66 -7.07 -0.25
CA ILE A 37 10.61 -5.77 -0.91
C ILE A 37 12.00 -5.12 -0.93
N SER A 38 12.82 -5.32 0.10
CA SER A 38 14.20 -4.78 0.17
C SER A 38 15.09 -5.27 -0.98
N HIS A 39 14.79 -6.43 -1.58
CA HIS A 39 15.53 -6.98 -2.72
C HIS A 39 14.95 -6.56 -4.08
N ILE A 40 13.84 -5.84 -4.09
CA ILE A 40 13.16 -5.39 -5.33
C ILE A 40 13.24 -3.87 -5.45
N VAL A 41 12.91 -3.16 -4.38
CA VAL A 41 12.90 -1.70 -4.30
C VAL A 41 14.19 -1.24 -3.65
N SER A 42 14.94 -0.36 -4.32
CA SER A 42 16.13 0.27 -3.75
C SER A 42 15.73 1.49 -2.93
N ASN A 43 14.99 2.42 -3.55
CA ASN A 43 14.54 3.66 -2.92
C ASN A 43 13.04 3.88 -3.05
N LEU A 44 12.47 4.52 -2.03
CA LEU A 44 11.14 5.12 -2.07
C LEU A 44 11.26 6.59 -1.68
N ILE A 45 10.78 7.47 -2.55
CA ILE A 45 10.96 8.91 -2.43
C ILE A 45 9.60 9.60 -2.52
N GLN A 46 9.31 10.50 -1.59
CA GLN A 46 8.17 11.41 -1.71
C GLN A 46 8.52 12.49 -2.73
N GLY A 47 7.92 12.40 -3.92
CA GLY A 47 8.20 13.30 -5.03
C GLY A 47 7.85 12.68 -6.37
N THR A 48 8.23 13.38 -7.43
CA THR A 48 8.07 12.90 -8.80
C THR A 48 9.37 12.38 -9.42
N ASP A 49 10.49 12.54 -8.71
CA ASP A 49 11.85 12.20 -9.13
C ASP A 49 12.75 12.05 -7.89
N HIS A 50 14.05 11.82 -8.13
CA HIS A 50 15.07 11.61 -7.10
C HIS A 50 15.39 12.83 -6.21
N SER A 51 14.83 14.02 -6.50
CA SER A 51 15.08 15.23 -5.70
C SER A 51 14.14 15.38 -4.50
N GLY A 52 13.21 14.44 -4.35
CA GLY A 52 12.22 14.42 -3.28
C GLY A 52 12.77 14.04 -1.90
N PHE A 53 11.87 13.90 -0.94
CA PHE A 53 12.20 13.45 0.41
C PHE A 53 12.36 11.93 0.42
N VAL A 54 13.51 11.43 0.88
CA VAL A 54 13.79 9.99 0.97
C VAL A 54 12.95 9.38 2.09
N ILE A 55 12.04 8.48 1.72
CA ILE A 55 11.21 7.72 2.66
C ILE A 55 11.93 6.43 3.08
N LEU A 56 12.59 5.80 2.13
CA LEU A 56 13.38 4.58 2.28
C LEU A 56 14.58 4.66 1.35
N ASP A 57 15.74 4.26 1.85
CA ASP A 57 16.95 4.02 1.06
C ASP A 57 17.61 2.71 1.55
N SER A 58 17.62 1.69 0.70
CA SER A 58 18.17 0.37 1.03
C SER A 58 19.69 0.26 0.87
N GLU A 59 20.35 1.30 0.32
CA GLU A 59 21.81 1.38 0.16
C GLU A 59 22.48 2.28 1.21
N SER A 60 21.71 2.98 2.04
CA SER A 60 22.25 4.05 2.87
C SER A 60 23.10 3.55 4.04
N ASP A 61 24.43 3.68 3.90
CA ASP A 61 25.37 3.70 5.03
C ASP A 61 25.23 4.94 5.95
N LYS A 62 24.34 5.89 5.61
CA LYS A 62 24.30 7.26 6.15
C LYS A 62 23.19 7.51 7.18
N GLY A 63 22.49 6.47 7.63
CA GLY A 63 21.43 6.59 8.63
C GLY A 63 20.11 7.13 8.06
N GLU A 64 19.92 7.06 6.75
CA GLU A 64 18.58 7.20 6.15
C GLU A 64 17.69 6.03 6.58
N PRO A 65 16.35 6.19 6.53
CA PRO A 65 15.43 5.13 6.94
C PRO A 65 15.49 3.89 6.04
N GLU A 66 15.61 2.72 6.66
CA GLU A 66 15.55 1.41 6.01
C GLU A 66 14.27 0.67 6.39
N LEU A 67 13.80 -0.25 5.54
CA LEU A 67 12.64 -1.09 5.86
C LEU A 67 12.92 -1.98 7.08
N GLN A 68 12.01 -1.98 8.05
CA GLN A 68 12.11 -2.89 9.19
C GLN A 68 11.65 -4.30 8.84
N GLY A 69 12.48 -5.28 9.17
CA GLY A 69 12.18 -6.70 8.96
C GLY A 69 12.36 -7.10 7.49
N SER A 70 11.53 -8.06 7.05
CA SER A 70 11.54 -8.55 5.67
C SER A 70 10.12 -8.57 5.11
N PRO A 71 9.52 -7.40 4.84
CA PRO A 71 8.17 -7.34 4.34
C PRO A 71 8.10 -7.91 2.92
N GLU A 72 7.09 -8.75 2.66
CA GLU A 72 6.86 -9.34 1.34
C GLU A 72 6.04 -8.41 0.43
N SER A 73 5.34 -7.42 0.99
CA SER A 73 4.47 -6.51 0.24
C SER A 73 4.60 -5.08 0.72
N LEU A 74 4.62 -4.15 -0.24
CA LEU A 74 4.44 -2.72 -0.03
C LEU A 74 3.10 -2.31 -0.62
N MET A 75 2.24 -1.70 0.18
CA MET A 75 0.90 -1.29 -0.23
C MET A 75 0.75 0.22 -0.19
N PHE A 76 0.09 0.76 -1.21
CA PHE A 76 -0.27 2.17 -1.32
C PHE A 76 -1.80 2.26 -1.31
N LEU A 77 -2.36 2.89 -0.28
CA LEU A 77 -3.78 2.83 0.02
C LEU A 77 -4.39 4.24 0.00
N ASN A 78 -5.46 4.43 -0.75
CA ASN A 78 -6.28 5.66 -0.73
C ASN A 78 -7.47 5.57 0.24
N ILE A 79 -7.84 4.36 0.67
CA ILE A 79 -8.92 4.12 1.63
C ILE A 79 -8.48 3.11 2.67
N ASP A 80 -8.97 3.23 3.91
CA ASP A 80 -8.75 2.26 4.97
C ASP A 80 -9.69 1.05 4.85
N SER A 81 -9.66 0.39 3.70
CA SER A 81 -10.47 -0.80 3.45
C SER A 81 -9.83 -1.68 2.42
N TYR A 82 -9.55 -2.91 2.82
CA TYR A 82 -9.02 -3.95 1.95
C TYR A 82 -9.80 -5.26 2.12
N ALA A 83 -9.71 -6.14 1.12
CA ALA A 83 -10.38 -7.45 1.10
C ALA A 83 -11.90 -7.40 1.42
N GLY A 84 -12.60 -6.42 0.84
CA GLY A 84 -14.04 -6.25 1.03
C GLY A 84 -14.44 -5.66 2.38
N GLY A 85 -13.54 -4.90 3.03
CA GLY A 85 -13.79 -4.23 4.31
C GLY A 85 -13.51 -5.08 5.54
N ASN A 86 -12.76 -6.18 5.40
CA ASN A 86 -12.34 -7.01 6.53
C ASN A 86 -10.94 -6.66 7.02
N ALA A 87 -10.18 -5.87 6.28
CA ALA A 87 -8.84 -5.46 6.65
C ALA A 87 -8.71 -3.93 6.62
N HIS A 88 -8.20 -3.39 7.72
CA HIS A 88 -7.98 -1.97 7.98
C HIS A 88 -6.51 -1.77 8.36
N PHE A 89 -5.77 -1.05 7.53
CA PHE A 89 -4.32 -0.89 7.63
C PHE A 89 -3.90 0.53 8.00
N TRP A 90 -4.82 1.51 8.03
CA TRP A 90 -4.53 2.90 8.41
C TRP A 90 -4.59 3.12 9.94
N GLN A 91 -4.31 2.10 10.75
CA GLN A 91 -4.49 2.19 12.20
C GLN A 91 -3.43 3.11 12.82
N LEU A 92 -3.84 3.92 13.80
CA LEU A 92 -3.01 4.95 14.43
C LEU A 92 -2.00 4.38 15.46
N ASP A 93 -2.09 3.09 15.78
CA ASP A 93 -1.23 2.41 16.76
C ASP A 93 -0.23 1.43 16.12
N THR A 94 -0.01 1.53 14.82
CA THR A 94 0.86 0.61 14.10
C THR A 94 2.34 0.99 14.25
N GLU A 95 3.21 0.01 14.47
CA GLU A 95 4.66 0.21 14.48
C GLU A 95 5.15 0.84 13.17
N SER A 96 6.23 1.63 13.25
CA SER A 96 6.87 2.16 12.05
C SER A 96 7.48 1.03 11.22
N GLY A 97 7.26 1.10 9.91
CA GLY A 97 7.82 0.17 8.93
C GLY A 97 9.25 0.50 8.53
N VAL A 98 9.83 1.58 9.08
CA VAL A 98 11.21 2.00 8.79
C VAL A 98 12.01 2.33 10.05
N GLU A 99 13.34 2.22 9.96
CA GLU A 99 14.28 2.61 11.01
C GLU A 99 15.42 3.45 10.42
N PRO A 100 15.70 4.67 10.92
CA PRO A 100 14.94 5.37 11.96
C PRO A 100 13.52 5.76 11.54
N PRO A 101 12.55 5.82 12.47
CA PRO A 101 11.18 6.21 12.15
C PRO A 101 11.09 7.69 11.73
N HIS A 102 10.21 7.97 10.77
CA HIS A 102 9.89 9.36 10.38
C HIS A 102 9.15 10.11 11.49
N GLU A 103 9.13 11.44 11.39
CA GLU A 103 8.33 12.29 12.29
C GLU A 103 6.84 11.90 12.28
N SER A 104 6.17 12.00 13.43
CA SER A 104 4.76 11.60 13.59
C SER A 104 3.81 12.29 12.62
N LYS A 105 4.10 13.52 12.16
CA LYS A 105 3.25 14.22 11.17
C LYS A 105 3.11 13.49 9.83
N TRP A 106 3.99 12.53 9.54
CA TRP A 106 3.99 11.70 8.34
C TRP A 106 3.44 10.29 8.57
N ILE A 107 3.24 9.88 9.83
CA ILE A 107 2.86 8.51 10.21
C ILE A 107 1.57 8.49 11.05
N ASP A 108 1.20 9.59 11.70
CA ASP A 108 0.04 9.70 12.58
C ASP A 108 -0.95 10.72 11.98
N VAL A 109 -1.45 10.38 10.79
CA VAL A 109 -2.38 11.21 10.04
C VAL A 109 -3.80 10.64 10.18
N LYS A 110 -4.76 11.52 10.49
CA LYS A 110 -6.18 11.18 10.52
C LYS A 110 -6.60 10.62 9.16
N GLN A 111 -7.41 9.57 9.20
CA GLN A 111 -7.95 8.92 8.02
C GLN A 111 -8.86 9.89 7.23
N ASP A 112 -8.44 10.29 6.02
CA ASP A 112 -9.26 11.05 5.08
C ASP A 112 -8.93 10.68 3.62
N PRO A 113 -9.74 9.83 2.95
CA PRO A 113 -9.55 9.49 1.54
C PRO A 113 -9.60 10.67 0.56
N GLY A 114 -10.09 11.82 1.02
CA GLY A 114 -10.23 13.04 0.24
C GLY A 114 -9.07 14.03 0.40
N ASP A 115 -8.09 13.77 1.27
CA ASP A 115 -6.99 14.70 1.57
C ASP A 115 -5.93 14.77 0.46
N GLY A 116 -6.03 13.88 -0.54
CA GLY A 116 -5.08 13.80 -1.65
C GLY A 116 -3.78 13.10 -1.29
N ARG A 117 -3.79 12.29 -0.23
CA ARG A 117 -2.67 11.46 0.21
C ARG A 117 -2.96 9.97 0.01
N LEU A 118 -1.88 9.22 0.01
CA LEU A 118 -1.84 7.78 -0.03
C LEU A 118 -1.04 7.30 1.18
N GLU A 119 -1.56 6.30 1.87
CA GLU A 119 -0.88 5.62 2.97
C GLU A 119 0.01 4.51 2.44
N VAL A 120 1.24 4.47 2.92
CA VAL A 120 2.21 3.44 2.61
C VAL A 120 2.37 2.53 3.82
N VAL A 121 2.09 1.25 3.62
CA VAL A 121 2.23 0.22 4.66
C VAL A 121 2.96 -1.01 4.14
N THR A 122 3.67 -1.70 5.01
CA THR A 122 4.32 -2.97 4.71
C THR A 122 3.53 -4.12 5.32
N LEU A 123 3.43 -5.23 4.60
CA LEU A 123 2.88 -6.49 5.12
C LEU A 123 3.94 -7.60 5.06
N PRO A 124 4.12 -8.39 6.14
CA PRO A 124 5.06 -9.50 6.13
C PRO A 124 4.57 -10.68 5.28
N ASN A 125 3.25 -10.84 5.11
CA ASN A 125 2.69 -11.88 4.26
C ASN A 125 1.26 -11.53 3.83
N ILE A 126 1.01 -11.51 2.52
CA ILE A 126 -0.31 -11.20 1.97
C ILE A 126 -1.31 -12.37 2.14
N SER A 127 -0.83 -13.61 2.33
CA SER A 127 -1.70 -14.78 2.58
C SER A 127 -2.29 -14.81 3.97
N ASP A 128 -1.82 -13.97 4.89
CA ASP A 128 -2.44 -13.83 6.20
C ASP A 128 -3.77 -13.04 6.13
N ILE A 129 -4.07 -12.34 5.00
CA ILE A 129 -5.23 -11.44 4.86
C ILE A 129 -6.56 -12.19 5.06
N PRO A 130 -6.76 -13.36 4.42
CA PRO A 130 -7.96 -14.17 4.65
C PRO A 130 -8.02 -14.83 6.03
N LEU A 131 -6.92 -14.87 6.78
CA LEU A 131 -6.80 -15.55 8.08
C LEU A 131 -6.97 -14.60 9.28
N ASP A 132 -7.30 -13.33 9.05
CA ASP A 132 -7.63 -12.31 10.07
C ASP A 132 -6.50 -12.04 11.08
N LYS A 133 -5.25 -12.36 10.71
CA LYS A 133 -4.06 -12.20 11.58
C LYS A 133 -3.29 -10.90 11.36
N LEU A 134 -3.73 -10.05 10.43
CA LEU A 134 -2.93 -8.91 9.95
C LEU A 134 -3.09 -7.60 10.68
N SER A 135 -4.15 -7.41 11.44
CA SER A 135 -4.34 -6.16 12.20
C SER A 135 -3.14 -5.86 13.11
N HIS A 136 -2.34 -6.87 13.46
CA HIS A 136 -1.15 -6.72 14.31
C HIS A 136 0.20 -6.64 13.58
N ASN A 137 0.24 -6.89 12.26
CA ASN A 137 1.51 -7.12 11.56
C ASN A 137 1.79 -6.15 10.41
N ALA A 138 0.80 -5.37 9.98
CA ALA A 138 1.09 -4.24 9.10
C ALA A 138 2.03 -3.27 9.83
N LYS A 139 2.90 -2.57 9.09
CA LYS A 139 3.70 -1.46 9.63
C LYS A 139 3.56 -0.24 8.74
N ARG A 140 3.44 0.95 9.35
CA ARG A 140 3.23 2.20 8.60
C ARG A 140 4.56 2.81 8.21
N VAL A 141 4.72 3.09 6.92
CA VAL A 141 5.95 3.65 6.36
C VAL A 141 5.81 5.16 6.22
N PHE A 142 4.75 5.64 5.56
CA PHE A 142 4.59 7.07 5.27
C PHE A 142 3.15 7.42 4.82
N SER A 143 2.74 8.68 5.02
CA SER A 143 1.48 9.27 4.55
C SER A 143 1.76 10.50 3.70
N GLY A 144 1.28 10.51 2.46
CA GLY A 144 1.52 11.62 1.53
C GLY A 144 1.42 11.21 0.08
N GLY A 145 2.46 11.51 -0.70
CA GLY A 145 2.46 11.35 -2.14
C GLY A 145 2.68 12.69 -2.86
N PRO A 146 3.03 12.67 -4.16
CA PRO A 146 3.29 11.50 -4.99
C PRO A 146 4.54 10.71 -4.55
N TYR A 147 4.68 9.48 -5.06
CA TYR A 147 5.78 8.59 -4.74
C TYR A 147 6.56 8.20 -6.00
N PHE A 148 7.88 8.30 -5.91
CA PHE A 148 8.82 7.80 -6.89
C PHE A 148 9.52 6.57 -6.30
N ILE A 149 9.38 5.43 -6.97
CA ILE A 149 9.91 4.13 -6.55
C ILE A 149 11.04 3.77 -7.49
N GLU A 150 12.21 3.50 -6.94
CA GLU A 150 13.35 2.96 -7.68
C GLU A 150 13.50 1.47 -7.42
N TYR A 151 13.91 0.75 -8.45
CA TYR A 151 14.17 -0.68 -8.34
C TYR A 151 15.65 -0.95 -8.48
N TRP A 152 16.10 -2.04 -7.86
CA TRP A 152 17.43 -2.56 -8.11
C TRP A 152 17.64 -2.80 -9.59
N GLN A 153 18.82 -2.39 -10.06
CA GLN A 153 19.24 -2.62 -11.43
C GLN A 153 20.21 -3.79 -11.46
N LYS A 154 20.27 -4.47 -12.61
CA LYS A 154 21.34 -5.45 -12.83
C LYS A 154 22.68 -4.74 -12.89
N GLU A 155 23.65 -5.24 -12.13
CA GLU A 155 25.02 -4.76 -12.24
C GLU A 155 25.75 -5.51 -13.36
N ASP A 156 25.49 -6.82 -13.49
CA ASP A 156 26.13 -7.69 -14.46
C ASP A 156 25.15 -8.40 -15.40
N SER A 157 25.61 -8.77 -16.61
CA SER A 157 24.81 -9.53 -17.58
C SER A 157 24.43 -10.94 -17.12
N ASN A 158 25.09 -11.43 -16.07
CA ASN A 158 24.83 -12.74 -15.46
C ASN A 158 23.82 -12.67 -14.31
N ASP A 159 23.44 -11.47 -13.87
CA ASP A 159 22.45 -11.31 -12.81
C ASP A 159 21.05 -11.71 -13.28
N SER A 160 20.29 -12.29 -12.36
CA SER A 160 18.88 -12.58 -12.59
C SER A 160 18.11 -11.31 -12.89
N ASP A 161 17.10 -11.42 -13.75
CA ASP A 161 16.14 -10.35 -13.97
C ASP A 161 15.51 -9.91 -12.64
N VAL A 162 15.30 -8.60 -12.49
CA VAL A 162 14.52 -8.04 -11.38
C VAL A 162 13.05 -8.09 -11.79
N HIS A 163 12.28 -8.86 -11.04
CA HIS A 163 10.84 -9.03 -11.27
C HIS A 163 10.08 -8.29 -10.18
N ALA A 164 9.32 -7.26 -10.59
CA ALA A 164 8.38 -6.57 -9.72
C ALA A 164 6.95 -6.90 -10.14
N TYR A 165 6.14 -7.31 -9.18
CA TYR A 165 4.72 -7.59 -9.38
C TYR A 165 3.91 -6.55 -8.64
N CYS A 166 2.95 -5.93 -9.31
CA CYS A 166 2.03 -4.99 -8.66
C CYS A 166 0.59 -5.30 -8.99
N GLU A 167 -0.29 -4.94 -8.05
CA GLU A 167 -1.73 -5.01 -8.20
C GLU A 167 -2.30 -3.62 -7.96
N VAL A 168 -3.05 -3.10 -8.92
CA VAL A 168 -3.71 -1.80 -8.85
C VAL A 168 -5.20 -2.03 -9.03
N ASP A 169 -6.00 -1.83 -7.98
CA ASP A 169 -7.45 -2.03 -7.99
C ASP A 169 -7.92 -3.38 -8.56
N GLY A 170 -7.14 -4.45 -8.30
CA GLY A 170 -7.40 -5.81 -8.78
C GLY A 170 -6.87 -6.11 -10.19
N GLU A 171 -6.25 -5.15 -10.86
CA GLU A 171 -5.50 -5.37 -12.10
C GLU A 171 -4.05 -5.74 -11.79
N PHE A 172 -3.56 -6.80 -12.40
CA PHE A 172 -2.23 -7.32 -12.15
C PHE A 172 -1.24 -6.90 -13.24
N TYR A 173 -0.08 -6.41 -12.80
CA TYR A 173 1.02 -6.03 -13.66
C TYR A 173 2.29 -6.78 -13.27
N HIS A 174 3.05 -7.20 -14.27
CA HIS A 174 4.36 -7.80 -14.10
C HIS A 174 5.38 -6.94 -14.85
N MET A 175 6.31 -6.37 -14.11
CA MET A 175 7.40 -5.54 -14.61
C MET A 175 8.70 -6.35 -14.55
N VAL A 176 9.47 -6.31 -15.64
CA VAL A 176 10.76 -6.99 -15.78
C VAL A 176 11.82 -5.92 -15.99
N ASN A 177 12.81 -5.88 -15.10
CA ASN A 177 13.85 -4.87 -15.02
C ASN A 177 13.28 -3.43 -15.12
N PRO A 178 12.28 -3.06 -14.28
CA PRO A 178 11.82 -1.68 -14.25
C PRO A 178 12.92 -0.76 -13.73
N ASP A 179 13.09 0.41 -14.33
CA ASP A 179 13.99 1.44 -13.78
C ASP A 179 13.33 2.11 -12.56
N SER A 180 12.10 2.58 -12.75
CA SER A 180 11.33 3.30 -11.74
C SER A 180 9.82 3.28 -12.00
N THR A 181 9.05 3.57 -10.96
CA THR A 181 7.59 3.75 -11.02
C THR A 181 7.20 5.06 -10.34
N LEU A 182 6.36 5.86 -11.00
CA LEU A 182 5.75 7.05 -10.41
C LEU A 182 4.28 6.77 -10.03
N LEU A 183 3.98 6.80 -8.73
CA LEU A 183 2.63 6.70 -8.21
C LEU A 183 2.11 8.09 -7.84
N LYS A 184 0.97 8.47 -8.42
CA LYS A 184 0.32 9.76 -8.13
C LYS A 184 -1.19 9.64 -8.24
N LEU A 185 -1.90 10.33 -7.35
CA LEU A 185 -3.34 10.55 -7.49
C LEU A 185 -3.59 11.46 -8.70
N GLN A 186 -4.32 10.95 -9.68
CA GLN A 186 -4.55 11.68 -10.92
C GLN A 186 -5.75 12.63 -10.82
N LYS A 187 -6.81 12.21 -10.13
CA LYS A 187 -8.06 12.96 -10.02
C LYS A 187 -8.71 12.71 -8.67
N LYS A 188 -9.25 13.77 -8.07
CA LYS A 188 -10.20 13.68 -6.96
C LYS A 188 -11.60 13.54 -7.54
N LEU A 189 -12.32 12.51 -7.12
CA LEU A 189 -13.69 12.27 -7.52
C LEU A 189 -14.63 12.63 -6.37
N GLN A 190 -15.81 13.16 -6.71
CA GLN A 190 -16.90 13.26 -5.75
C GLN A 190 -17.67 11.94 -5.77
N VAL A 191 -17.78 11.33 -4.60
CA VAL A 191 -18.52 10.07 -4.42
C VAL A 191 -19.76 10.35 -3.58
N LEU A 192 -20.86 9.69 -3.90
CA LEU A 192 -22.05 9.73 -3.06
C LEU A 192 -21.80 8.84 -1.84
N GLN A 193 -21.75 9.46 -0.67
CA GLN A 193 -21.62 8.75 0.60
C GLN A 193 -22.96 8.73 1.32
N HIS A 194 -23.30 7.58 1.89
CA HIS A 194 -24.39 7.51 2.86
C HIS A 194 -23.82 7.95 4.21
N VAL A 195 -24.18 9.17 4.63
CA VAL A 195 -23.93 9.64 5.99
C VAL A 195 -25.05 9.06 6.86
N GLY A 196 -24.72 8.12 7.73
CA GLY A 196 -25.67 7.62 8.72
C GLY A 196 -25.97 8.71 9.75
N GLU A 197 -27.12 8.65 10.42
CA GLU A 197 -27.60 9.66 11.39
C GLU A 197 -26.70 9.86 12.64
N ASP A 198 -25.60 9.11 12.77
CA ASP A 198 -24.67 9.14 13.91
C ASP A 198 -23.36 9.91 13.64
N ASP A 199 -23.28 10.70 12.56
CA ASP A 199 -22.07 11.48 12.24
C ASP A 199 -22.07 12.83 13.00
N PRO A 200 -21.19 13.06 13.99
CA PRO A 200 -21.20 14.27 14.83
C PRO A 200 -20.80 15.55 14.10
N ASP A 201 -20.33 15.46 12.85
CA ASP A 201 -19.97 16.61 12.00
C ASP A 201 -21.16 17.13 11.17
N SER A 202 -22.37 16.60 11.35
CA SER A 202 -23.60 17.14 10.71
C SER A 202 -24.20 18.35 11.44
N SER A 203 -23.39 19.19 12.09
CA SER A 203 -23.90 20.46 12.60
C SER A 203 -24.18 21.38 11.42
N ASP A 204 -25.46 21.52 11.12
CA ASP A 204 -26.06 22.44 10.16
C ASP A 204 -25.53 23.87 10.31
N ASP A 205 -24.55 24.25 9.50
CA ASP A 205 -24.35 25.65 9.12
C ASP A 205 -25.28 25.96 7.94
N GLU A 206 -26.60 26.00 8.23
CA GLU A 206 -27.58 26.66 7.37
C GLU A 206 -27.37 28.18 7.45
N ASP A 207 -26.36 28.70 6.74
CA ASP A 207 -26.28 30.12 6.41
C ASP A 207 -27.30 30.46 5.31
N ASN A 208 -28.54 30.69 5.76
CA ASN A 208 -29.47 31.73 5.33
C ASN A 208 -29.13 32.50 4.02
N VAL A 209 -29.26 31.87 2.85
CA VAL A 209 -29.31 32.61 1.57
C VAL A 209 -30.77 32.83 1.18
N ASN A 210 -31.30 33.99 1.59
CA ASN A 210 -32.54 34.54 1.06
C ASN A 210 -32.39 34.83 -0.44
N TYR A 211 -33.04 34.04 -1.29
CA TYR A 211 -33.27 34.42 -2.68
C TYR A 211 -34.55 35.28 -2.75
N THR A 212 -34.39 36.59 -2.90
CA THR A 212 -35.42 37.47 -3.44
C THR A 212 -35.25 37.63 -4.95
N CYS A 213 -36.27 37.18 -5.67
CA CYS A 213 -36.64 37.38 -7.09
C CYS A 213 -35.69 36.85 -8.16
#